data_AF-A0A7S0KZY4-F1
#
_entry.id   AF-A0A7S0KZY4-F1
#
_cell.length_a   1.000
_cell.length_b   1.000
_cell.length_c   1.000
_cell.angle_alpha   90.00
_cell.angle_beta   90.00
_cell.angle_gamma   90.00
#
_symmetry.space_group_name_H-M   'P 1'
#
loop_
_entity.id
_entity.type
_entity.pdbx_description
1 polymer ?
#
loop_
_entity_poly.entity_id
_entity_poly.type
_entity_poly.pdbx_seq_one_letter_code
_entity_poly.pdbx_strand_id
1 'polypeptide(L)'
;QHIPCAAAESQLARKLLQERLPVVLTPPIKGAAKSLVASAVGKWTLAYLEKNLAGVPCTVYRSKDRNFRYWDDSKNDPGFGAEQPTEKLAMSIADFSAHLRRATASAPTPPQAAPQAQGTGDSIEGECSADGGKDG
;
A
#
# COMPACT_ATOMS: atom_id res chain seq x y z
N GLN A 1 0.10 -17.64 -2.37
CA GLN A 1 -0.53 -17.57 -3.71
C GLN A 1 -0.10 -16.26 -4.36
N HIS A 2 0.42 -16.30 -5.59
CA HIS A 2 0.84 -15.10 -6.31
C HIS A 2 -0.34 -14.56 -7.14
N ILE A 3 -0.66 -13.27 -7.03
CA ILE A 3 -1.71 -12.63 -7.84
C ILE A 3 -1.06 -12.11 -9.13
N PRO A 4 -1.56 -12.48 -10.32
CA PRO A 4 -0.99 -12.03 -11.58
C PRO A 4 -1.20 -10.51 -11.77
N CYS A 5 -0.18 -9.84 -12.32
CA CYS A 5 -0.26 -8.47 -12.79
C CYS A 5 -0.42 -8.45 -14.31
N ALA A 6 -1.35 -7.66 -14.83
CA ALA A 6 -1.59 -7.55 -16.27
C ALA A 6 -2.06 -6.15 -16.66
N ALA A 7 -1.69 -5.67 -17.85
CA ALA A 7 -2.25 -4.43 -18.39
C ALA A 7 -3.76 -4.55 -18.55
N ALA A 8 -4.51 -3.50 -18.22
CA ALA A 8 -5.97 -3.51 -18.18
C ALA A 8 -6.62 -3.94 -19.50
N GLU A 9 -6.02 -3.57 -20.62
CA GLU A 9 -6.47 -3.87 -21.97
C GLU A 9 -6.10 -5.28 -22.46
N SER A 10 -5.19 -5.97 -21.76
CA SER A 10 -4.65 -7.26 -22.18
C SER A 10 -5.71 -8.36 -22.20
N GLN A 11 -5.55 -9.33 -23.10
CA GLN A 11 -6.41 -10.52 -23.14
C GLN A 11 -6.35 -11.32 -21.84
N LEU A 12 -5.18 -11.36 -21.19
CA LEU A 12 -5.00 -12.02 -19.90
C LEU A 12 -5.89 -11.38 -18.81
N ALA A 13 -5.85 -10.06 -18.67
CA ALA A 13 -6.71 -9.35 -17.71
C ALA A 13 -8.19 -9.63 -17.97
N ARG A 14 -8.62 -9.58 -19.23
CA ARG A 14 -10.01 -9.88 -19.61
C ARG A 14 -10.43 -11.29 -19.22
N LYS A 15 -9.58 -12.29 -19.52
CA LYS A 15 -9.84 -13.69 -19.17
C LYS A 15 -9.98 -13.88 -17.65
N LEU A 16 -9.03 -13.36 -16.87
CA LEU A 16 -9.06 -13.47 -15.41
C LEU A 16 -10.31 -12.82 -14.81
N LEU A 17 -10.70 -11.64 -15.31
CA LEU A 17 -11.92 -10.96 -14.88
C LEU A 17 -13.19 -11.76 -15.23
N GLN A 18 -13.27 -12.34 -16.43
CA GLN A 18 -14.40 -13.18 -16.85
C GLN A 18 -14.54 -14.44 -16.00
N GLU A 19 -13.41 -15.06 -15.64
CA GLU A 19 -13.34 -16.23 -14.76
C GLU A 19 -13.51 -15.88 -13.27
N ARG A 20 -13.69 -14.59 -12.92
CA ARG A 20 -13.77 -14.07 -11.55
C ARG A 20 -12.53 -14.40 -10.70
N LEU A 21 -11.36 -14.44 -11.34
CA LEU A 21 -10.07 -14.65 -10.70
C LEU A 21 -9.39 -13.32 -10.35
N PRO A 22 -8.60 -13.26 -9.26
CA PRO A 22 -7.94 -12.03 -8.84
C PRO A 22 -6.83 -11.62 -9.83
N VAL A 23 -6.72 -10.32 -10.09
CA VAL A 23 -5.71 -9.73 -10.97
C VAL A 23 -5.36 -8.31 -10.50
N VAL A 24 -4.09 -7.93 -10.59
CA VAL A 24 -3.65 -6.54 -10.42
C VAL A 24 -3.58 -5.89 -11.79
N LEU A 25 -4.45 -4.91 -12.03
CA LEU A 25 -4.47 -4.17 -13.28
C LEU A 25 -3.40 -3.08 -13.27
N THR A 26 -2.42 -3.18 -14.17
CA THR A 26 -1.37 -2.18 -14.32
C THR A 26 -1.79 -1.11 -15.34
N PRO A 27 -1.26 0.12 -15.22
CA PRO A 27 -1.49 1.16 -16.21
C PRO A 27 -1.11 0.68 -17.63
N PRO A 28 -1.78 1.20 -18.66
CA PRO A 28 -1.46 0.87 -20.04
C PRO A 28 -0.05 1.33 -20.42
N ILE A 29 0.59 0.56 -21.29
CA ILE A 29 1.89 0.91 -21.86
C ILE A 29 1.62 1.86 -23.03
N LYS A 30 1.81 3.18 -22.80
CA LYS A 30 1.72 4.27 -23.80
C LYS A 30 0.45 4.31 -24.66
N GLY A 31 -0.41 5.30 -24.41
CA GLY A 31 -1.46 5.71 -25.35
C GLY A 31 -2.82 5.01 -25.21
N ALA A 32 -2.97 4.05 -24.30
CA ALA A 32 -4.27 3.47 -23.95
C ALA A 32 -4.79 3.98 -22.59
N ALA A 33 -6.03 3.59 -22.26
CA ALA A 33 -6.96 4.12 -21.25
C ALA A 33 -6.41 4.88 -20.03
N LYS A 34 -7.09 5.98 -19.63
CA LYS A 34 -6.77 6.73 -18.41
C LYS A 34 -6.87 5.80 -17.18
N SER A 35 -5.87 5.85 -16.30
CA SER A 35 -5.90 5.19 -14.99
C SER A 35 -7.19 5.56 -14.25
N LEU A 36 -7.83 4.57 -13.60
CA LEU A 36 -9.11 4.74 -12.88
C LEU A 36 -9.04 5.87 -11.85
N VAL A 37 -7.87 6.05 -11.22
CA VAL A 37 -7.62 7.04 -10.18
C VAL A 37 -6.63 8.11 -10.63
N ALA A 38 -6.47 8.32 -11.95
CA ALA A 38 -5.47 9.24 -12.51
C ALA A 38 -5.55 10.67 -11.91
N SER A 39 -6.75 11.16 -11.61
CA SER A 39 -6.96 12.49 -11.03
C SER A 39 -6.57 12.59 -9.55
N ALA A 40 -6.53 11.46 -8.84
CA ALA A 40 -6.18 11.38 -7.42
C ALA A 40 -4.67 11.20 -7.22
N VAL A 41 -4.00 10.47 -8.12
CA VAL A 41 -2.55 10.21 -8.05
C VAL A 41 -1.79 11.53 -8.00
N GLY A 42 -0.97 11.71 -6.95
CA GLY A 42 -0.16 12.90 -6.74
C GLY A 42 -0.90 14.12 -6.17
N LYS A 43 -2.24 14.10 -6.11
CA LYS A 43 -3.03 15.21 -5.52
C LYS A 43 -3.57 14.88 -4.14
N TRP A 44 -4.00 13.65 -3.91
CA TRP A 44 -4.66 13.25 -2.66
C TRP A 44 -3.65 13.03 -1.54
N THR A 45 -3.12 14.13 -1.01
CA THR A 45 -2.36 14.16 0.24
C THR A 45 -3.29 14.48 1.41
N LEU A 46 -2.86 14.23 2.64
CA LEU A 46 -3.65 14.56 3.83
C LEU A 46 -4.01 16.05 3.87
N ALA A 47 -3.05 16.93 3.57
CA ALA A 47 -3.29 18.38 3.48
C ALA A 47 -4.29 18.77 2.37
N TYR A 48 -4.23 18.10 1.22
CA TYR A 48 -5.22 18.31 0.16
C TYR A 48 -6.62 17.89 0.61
N LEU A 49 -6.74 16.72 1.26
CA LEU A 49 -8.01 16.20 1.73
C LEU A 49 -8.60 17.06 2.85
N GLU A 50 -7.79 17.52 3.82
CA GLU A 50 -8.23 18.47 4.85
C GLU A 50 -8.80 19.74 4.25
N LYS A 51 -8.11 20.32 3.25
CA LYS A 51 -8.54 21.56 2.61
C LYS A 51 -9.83 21.39 1.81
N ASN A 52 -9.97 20.28 1.08
CA ASN A 52 -11.07 20.10 0.12
C ASN A 52 -12.28 19.35 0.69
N LEU A 53 -12.11 18.64 1.81
CA LEU A 53 -13.17 17.88 2.50
C LEU A 53 -13.41 18.42 3.92
N ALA A 54 -13.12 19.71 4.14
CA ALA A 54 -13.37 20.36 5.42
C ALA A 54 -14.85 20.25 5.81
N GLY A 55 -15.11 19.85 7.06
CA GLY A 55 -16.46 19.69 7.59
C GLY A 55 -17.20 18.41 7.19
N VAL A 56 -16.61 17.54 6.34
CA VAL A 56 -17.22 16.25 5.99
C VAL A 56 -16.90 15.22 7.09
N PRO A 57 -17.91 14.66 7.78
CA PRO A 57 -17.68 13.61 8.77
C PRO A 57 -17.20 12.33 8.08
N CYS A 58 -16.10 11.79 8.56
CA CYS A 58 -15.50 10.55 8.09
C CYS A 58 -15.63 9.48 9.17
N THR A 59 -15.87 8.22 8.76
CA THR A 59 -15.81 7.07 9.67
C THR A 59 -14.37 6.60 9.79
N VAL A 60 -13.81 6.71 10.99
CA VAL A 60 -12.48 6.23 11.35
C VAL A 60 -12.62 4.98 12.20
N TYR A 61 -11.82 3.97 11.88
CA TYR A 61 -11.77 2.72 12.63
C TYR A 61 -10.55 2.72 13.55
N ARG A 62 -10.76 2.38 14.82
CA ARG A 62 -9.68 2.27 15.83
C ARG A 62 -9.59 0.83 16.31
N SER A 63 -8.42 0.21 16.17
CA SER A 63 -8.12 -1.10 16.76
C SER A 63 -7.02 -0.97 17.84
N LYS A 64 -7.05 -1.87 18.83
CA LYS A 64 -5.98 -2.04 19.82
C LYS A 64 -4.77 -2.78 19.23
N ASP A 65 -4.95 -3.51 18.14
CA ASP A 65 -3.93 -4.29 17.46
C ASP A 65 -3.77 -3.84 15.99
N ARG A 66 -2.96 -4.59 15.22
CA ARG A 66 -2.75 -4.34 13.79
C ARG A 66 -3.86 -4.93 12.90
N ASN A 67 -4.87 -5.57 13.50
CA ASN A 67 -5.93 -6.26 12.79
C ASN A 67 -7.20 -5.41 12.81
N PHE A 68 -7.64 -4.99 11.62
CA PHE A 68 -8.91 -4.29 11.46
C PHE A 68 -9.95 -5.29 10.99
N ARG A 69 -10.63 -5.94 11.94
CA ARG A 69 -11.69 -6.90 11.61
C ARG A 69 -13.00 -6.15 11.38
N TYR A 70 -13.56 -6.32 10.19
CA TYR A 70 -14.87 -5.77 9.86
C TYR A 70 -15.93 -6.32 10.82
N TRP A 71 -16.78 -5.42 11.31
CA TRP A 71 -17.88 -5.72 12.21
C TRP A 71 -19.17 -5.10 11.68
N ASP A 72 -20.14 -5.97 11.37
CA ASP A 72 -21.48 -5.59 10.95
C ASP A 72 -22.37 -5.44 12.18
N ASP A 73 -22.69 -4.19 12.54
CA ASP A 73 -23.47 -3.90 13.76
C ASP A 73 -24.89 -4.49 13.68
N SER A 74 -25.44 -4.65 12.47
CA SER A 74 -26.80 -5.15 12.27
C SER A 74 -26.94 -6.67 12.42
N LYS A 75 -25.83 -7.40 12.31
CA LYS A 75 -25.81 -8.88 12.33
C LYS A 75 -25.22 -9.47 13.59
N ASN A 76 -24.66 -8.64 14.46
CA ASN A 76 -24.12 -9.09 15.74
C ASN A 76 -25.12 -8.75 16.83
N ASP A 77 -25.91 -9.75 17.20
CA ASP A 77 -26.82 -9.64 18.33
C ASP A 77 -26.01 -9.40 19.62
N PRO A 78 -26.40 -8.42 20.47
CA PRO A 78 -25.70 -8.13 21.72
C PRO A 78 -25.66 -9.31 22.71
N GLY A 79 -26.41 -10.38 22.45
CA GLY A 79 -26.42 -11.61 23.26
C GLY A 79 -25.26 -12.59 23.01
N PHE A 80 -24.48 -12.45 21.94
CA PHE A 80 -23.42 -13.41 21.60
C PHE A 80 -22.05 -13.14 22.25
N GLY A 81 -21.92 -12.14 23.12
CA GLY A 81 -20.76 -11.91 23.98
C GLY A 81 -19.42 -11.66 23.27
N ALA A 82 -19.41 -11.55 21.95
CA ALA A 82 -18.22 -11.26 21.18
C ALA A 82 -17.86 -9.77 21.32
N GLU A 83 -16.69 -9.48 21.89
CA GLU A 83 -16.17 -8.11 22.00
C GLU A 83 -15.89 -7.55 20.60
N GLN A 84 -16.34 -6.32 20.34
CA GLN A 84 -16.08 -5.64 19.08
C GLN A 84 -14.57 -5.37 18.96
N PRO A 85 -13.88 -5.93 17.95
CA PRO A 85 -12.42 -5.82 17.84
C PRO A 85 -11.96 -4.44 17.36
N THR A 86 -12.87 -3.65 16.80
CA THR A 86 -12.55 -2.36 16.19
C THR A 86 -13.70 -1.38 16.43
N GLU A 87 -13.36 -0.23 16.99
CA GLU A 87 -14.30 0.83 17.31
C GLU A 87 -14.52 1.75 16.10
N LYS A 88 -15.76 2.19 15.89
CA LYS A 88 -16.13 3.16 14.85
C LYS A 88 -16.25 4.56 15.46
N LEU A 89 -15.52 5.52 14.91
CA LEU A 89 -15.51 6.92 15.34
C LEU A 89 -15.95 7.79 14.17
N ALA A 90 -16.84 8.75 14.39
CA ALA A 90 -17.14 9.79 13.42
C ALA A 90 -16.28 11.02 13.75
N MET A 91 -15.42 11.46 12.82
CA MET A 91 -14.59 12.67 12.99
C MET A 91 -14.27 13.33 11.66
N SER A 92 -13.83 14.59 11.69
CA SER A 92 -13.36 15.28 10.48
C SER A 92 -11.97 14.77 10.06
N ILE A 93 -11.58 15.03 8.80
CA ILE A 93 -10.20 14.73 8.35
C ILE A 93 -9.17 15.55 9.14
N ALA A 94 -9.51 16.78 9.52
CA ALA A 94 -8.64 17.64 10.32
C ALA A 94 -8.37 17.04 11.71
N ASP A 95 -9.41 16.53 12.38
CA ASP A 95 -9.26 15.84 13.67
C ASP A 95 -8.43 14.57 13.51
N PHE A 96 -8.73 13.76 12.49
CA PHE A 96 -7.97 12.55 12.19
C PHE A 96 -6.48 12.84 11.95
N SER A 97 -6.16 13.89 11.19
CA SER A 97 -4.79 14.34 10.98
C SER A 97 -4.09 14.79 12.25
N ALA A 98 -4.79 15.51 13.13
CA ALA A 98 -4.27 15.86 14.45
C ALA A 98 -3.99 14.62 15.30
N HIS A 99 -4.85 13.60 15.23
CA HIS A 99 -4.62 12.31 15.88
C HIS A 99 -3.38 11.59 15.34
N LEU A 100 -3.19 11.53 14.01
CA LEU A 100 -2.01 10.91 13.39
C LEU A 100 -0.71 11.59 13.83
N ARG A 101 -0.67 12.93 13.79
CA ARG A 101 0.52 13.69 14.19
C ARG A 101 0.91 13.45 15.65
N ARG A 102 -0.07 13.37 16.55
CA ARG A 102 0.17 13.03 17.96
C ARG A 102 0.73 11.62 18.11
N ALA A 103 0.17 10.64 17.40
CA ALA A 103 0.61 9.25 17.46
C ALA A 103 2.04 9.06 16.94
N THR A 104 2.45 9.80 15.90
CA THR A 104 3.82 9.75 15.37
C THR A 104 4.84 10.47 16.26
N ALA A 105 4.42 11.51 16.99
CA ALA A 105 5.31 12.25 17.89
C ALA A 105 5.62 11.49 19.19
N SER A 106 4.75 10.56 19.59
CA SER A 106 4.91 9.75 20.80
C SER A 106 5.56 8.38 20.56
N ALA A 107 5.97 8.07 19.32
CA ALA A 107 6.62 6.79 19.04
C ALA A 107 8.06 6.80 19.62
N PRO A 108 8.44 5.81 20.45
CA PRO A 108 9.83 5.65 20.85
C PRO A 108 10.67 5.41 19.60
N THR A 109 11.73 6.22 19.43
CA THR A 109 12.70 6.06 18.35
C THR A 109 13.16 4.60 18.30
N PRO A 110 13.04 3.89 17.17
CA PRO A 110 13.61 2.55 17.06
C PRO A 110 15.10 2.66 17.42
N PRO A 111 15.66 1.71 18.20
CA PRO A 111 17.08 1.73 18.55
C PRO A 111 17.88 1.85 17.26
N GLN A 112 18.62 2.95 17.14
CA GLN A 112 19.51 3.23 16.04
C GLN A 112 20.43 2.01 15.92
N ALA A 113 20.30 1.25 14.83
CA ALA A 113 21.21 0.14 14.56
C ALA A 113 22.63 0.71 14.58
N ALA A 114 23.47 0.15 15.45
CA ALA A 114 24.87 0.54 15.58
C ALA A 114 25.53 0.58 14.20
N PRO A 115 26.40 1.56 13.91
CA PRO A 115 27.09 1.64 12.63
C PRO A 115 27.82 0.32 12.36
N GLN A 116 27.35 -0.41 11.35
CA GLN A 116 28.06 -1.58 10.85
C GLN A 116 29.37 -1.09 10.26
N ALA A 117 30.48 -1.49 10.87
CA ALA A 117 31.82 -1.23 10.37
C ALA A 117 31.93 -1.75 8.94
N GLN A 118 32.27 -0.85 8.01
CA GLN A 118 32.62 -1.19 6.63
C GLN A 118 33.89 -2.04 6.65
N GLY A 119 33.73 -3.35 6.49
CA GLY A 119 34.83 -4.25 6.16
C GLY A 119 35.28 -3.98 4.73
N THR A 120 36.51 -3.52 4.59
CA THR A 120 37.26 -3.41 3.33
C THR A 120 37.39 -4.78 2.68
N GLY A 121 36.58 -5.04 1.65
CA GLY A 121 36.74 -6.16 0.74
C GLY A 121 37.61 -5.74 -0.43
N ASP A 122 38.86 -6.17 -0.38
CA ASP A 122 39.91 -5.98 -1.38
C ASP A 122 39.50 -6.60 -2.73
N SER A 123 39.67 -5.83 -3.80
CA SER A 123 39.42 -6.24 -5.18
C SER A 123 40.65 -6.98 -5.71
N ILE A 124 40.47 -8.20 -6.19
CA ILE A 124 41.44 -8.85 -7.08
C ILE A 124 40.72 -9.42 -8.31
N GLU A 125 41.43 -9.25 -9.40
CA GLU A 125 40.99 -9.17 -10.79
C GLU A 125 40.67 -10.55 -11.41
N GLY A 126 39.88 -10.54 -12.48
CA GLY A 126 39.55 -11.72 -13.25
C GLY A 126 39.13 -11.34 -14.67
N GLU A 127 40.06 -10.82 -15.45
CA GLU A 127 39.93 -10.67 -16.91
C GLU A 127 39.88 -12.07 -17.57
N CYS A 128 38.73 -12.43 -18.14
CA CYS A 128 38.62 -13.55 -19.07
C CYS A 128 38.72 -13.03 -20.50
N SER A 129 39.94 -13.04 -21.04
CA SER A 129 40.18 -12.97 -22.49
C SER A 129 39.71 -14.27 -23.15
N ALA A 130 38.81 -14.15 -24.11
CA ALA A 130 38.51 -15.20 -25.08
C ALA A 130 38.84 -14.68 -26.47
N ASP A 131 40.09 -14.91 -26.88
CA ASP A 131 40.55 -14.85 -28.26
C ASP A 131 40.19 -16.19 -28.91
N GLY A 132 39.33 -16.14 -29.93
CA GLY A 132 38.83 -17.31 -30.64
C GLY A 132 38.81 -17.01 -32.12
N GLY A 133 39.92 -17.36 -32.77
CA GLY A 133 40.14 -17.22 -34.20
C GLY A 133 39.13 -17.95 -35.06
N LYS A 134 39.04 -17.49 -36.32
CA LYS A 134 38.35 -18.20 -37.39
C LYS A 134 39.12 -18.04 -38.68
N ASP A 135 39.92 -19.06 -38.96
CA ASP A 135 40.38 -19.41 -40.31
C ASP A 135 39.23 -20.12 -41.05
N GLY A 136 39.13 -19.89 -42.36
CA GLY A 136 38.27 -20.64 -43.29
C GLY A 136 37.36 -19.77 -44.14
#